data_AF-A0AAN0VQN9-F1
#
_entry.id   AF-A0AAN0VQN9-F1
#
_cell.length_a   1.000
_cell.length_b   1.000
_cell.length_c   1.000
_cell.angle_alpha   90.00
_cell.angle_beta   90.00
_cell.angle_gamma   90.00
#
_symmetry.space_group_name_H-M   'P 1'
#
loop_
_entity.id
_entity.type
_entity.pdbx_description
1 polymer ?
#
loop_
_entity_poly.entity_id
_entity_poly.type
_entity_poly.pdbx_seq_one_letter_code
_entity_poly.pdbx_strand_id
1 'polypeptide(L)'
;MTGTADTAFAFVLNALDPDLLSPCLATRFVTSDLVTLRQNLSIDAADDPLIDNVYTLAPPDAAALCAAMQIDFDSGPAIVTLHKDNGSRGGPPYLVHTGWELPLLLQGRKKFAVMHFTTRADHVALKRRFDHFVAMGQLHAEEHVSGEGTRHQTIHAVYTPPGDAWRIEADKLIHRCAGLSGGWNEHYERLLGMLMGYEDWQNDWWLEELAKHDKGWFGISLTAAVTRAGLEWIAHAGNRALPPIEGDIFIVASTHMLQDETMQFALRDNPHIDAFVQFNIDGRHLIPHADMRVGGTYALPASAIPELNRHLRRPVRIVAQRSSSAFE
;
A
#
# COMPACT_ATOMS: atom_id res chain seq x y z
N MET A 1 -31.21 2.27 29.27
CA MET A 1 -30.80 3.02 28.07
C MET A 1 -29.29 3.20 28.15
N THR A 2 -28.55 2.28 27.57
CA THR A 2 -27.09 2.33 27.44
C THR A 2 -26.78 3.30 26.30
N GLY A 3 -26.30 4.50 26.62
CA GLY A 3 -25.84 5.45 25.61
C GLY A 3 -24.70 4.83 24.83
N THR A 4 -24.91 4.61 23.54
CA THR A 4 -23.82 4.35 22.59
C THR A 4 -22.88 5.54 22.66
N ALA A 5 -21.61 5.30 23.01
CA ALA A 5 -20.60 6.32 22.88
C ALA A 5 -20.58 6.76 21.41
N ASP A 6 -20.92 8.01 21.15
CA ASP A 6 -20.85 8.60 19.81
C ASP A 6 -19.41 8.51 19.33
N THR A 7 -19.18 7.62 18.37
CA THR A 7 -17.83 7.37 17.84
C THR A 7 -17.43 8.58 17.01
N ALA A 8 -16.42 9.30 17.46
CA ALA A 8 -15.88 10.43 16.73
C ALA A 8 -14.93 9.94 15.62
N PHE A 9 -15.06 10.52 14.43
CA PHE A 9 -14.22 10.23 13.28
C PHE A 9 -13.37 11.45 12.93
N ALA A 10 -12.17 11.20 12.41
CA ALA A 10 -11.29 12.24 11.91
C ALA A 10 -11.49 12.43 10.40
N PHE A 11 -11.38 13.66 9.93
CA PHE A 11 -11.52 14.04 8.53
C PHE A 11 -10.45 15.07 8.16
N VAL A 12 -10.10 15.11 6.87
CA VAL A 12 -9.18 16.10 6.30
C VAL A 12 -9.87 16.88 5.20
N LEU A 13 -9.74 18.20 5.25
CA LEU A 13 -10.04 19.12 4.16
C LEU A 13 -8.74 19.50 3.47
N ASN A 14 -8.69 19.37 2.14
CA ASN A 14 -7.56 19.78 1.31
C ASN A 14 -8.02 20.84 0.31
N ALA A 15 -7.50 22.05 0.38
CA ALA A 15 -7.62 23.02 -0.71
C ALA A 15 -6.64 22.63 -1.81
N LEU A 16 -7.12 22.58 -3.05
CA LEU A 16 -6.31 22.19 -4.20
C LEU A 16 -5.73 23.42 -4.89
N ASP A 17 -4.45 23.35 -5.24
CA ASP A 17 -3.84 24.30 -6.17
C ASP A 17 -4.57 24.21 -7.53
N PRO A 18 -5.08 25.32 -8.08
CA PRO A 18 -5.90 25.27 -9.28
C PRO A 18 -5.12 24.80 -10.51
N ASP A 19 -3.80 25.01 -10.55
CA ASP A 19 -2.94 24.67 -11.69
C ASP A 19 -2.33 23.27 -11.58
N LEU A 20 -2.07 22.81 -10.37
CA LEU A 20 -1.45 21.52 -10.11
C LEU A 20 -2.47 20.43 -9.75
N LEU A 21 -3.66 20.82 -9.28
CA LEU A 21 -4.71 19.94 -8.75
C LEU A 21 -4.21 19.03 -7.61
N SER A 22 -3.16 19.46 -6.91
CA SER A 22 -2.63 18.83 -5.71
C SER A 22 -3.00 19.66 -4.48
N PRO A 23 -3.11 19.05 -3.28
CA PRO A 23 -3.34 19.80 -2.06
C PRO A 23 -2.28 20.89 -1.87
N CYS A 24 -2.66 22.09 -1.46
CA CYS A 24 -1.72 23.17 -1.13
C CYS A 24 -1.92 23.70 0.31
N LEU A 25 -3.11 23.46 0.87
CA LEU A 25 -3.45 23.73 2.25
C LEU A 25 -4.33 22.59 2.76
N ALA A 26 -4.11 22.16 3.99
CA ALA A 26 -4.91 21.11 4.61
C ALA A 26 -5.24 21.45 6.07
N THR A 27 -6.43 21.05 6.51
CA THR A 27 -6.77 21.01 7.93
C THR A 27 -7.38 19.67 8.30
N ARG A 28 -7.20 19.27 9.55
CA ARG A 28 -7.76 18.06 10.12
C ARG A 28 -8.72 18.42 11.23
N PHE A 29 -9.91 17.83 11.22
CA PHE A 29 -10.89 18.01 12.27
C PHE A 29 -11.48 16.66 12.70
N VAL A 30 -12.08 16.61 13.89
CA VAL A 30 -12.68 15.41 14.47
C VAL A 30 -14.12 15.74 14.85
N THR A 31 -15.07 14.89 14.47
CA THR A 31 -16.48 15.07 14.80
C THR A 31 -17.19 13.74 15.00
N SER A 32 -18.16 13.71 15.90
CA SER A 32 -19.16 12.64 15.98
C SER A 32 -20.48 13.01 15.27
N ASP A 33 -20.64 14.28 14.86
CA ASP A 33 -21.84 14.77 14.18
C ASP A 33 -21.81 14.47 12.68
N LEU A 34 -22.00 13.19 12.35
CA LEU A 34 -22.11 12.73 10.97
C LEU A 34 -23.42 13.18 10.30
N VAL A 35 -24.40 13.66 11.07
CA VAL A 35 -25.68 14.16 10.51
C VAL A 35 -25.44 15.51 9.85
N THR A 36 -24.84 16.46 10.58
CA THR A 36 -24.49 17.77 10.04
C THR A 36 -23.52 17.64 8.87
N LEU A 37 -22.53 16.74 8.97
CA LEU A 37 -21.58 16.52 7.90
C LEU A 37 -22.26 16.02 6.61
N ARG A 38 -23.14 15.01 6.70
CA ARG A 38 -23.90 14.52 5.53
C ARG A 38 -24.83 15.56 4.93
N GLN A 39 -25.47 16.39 5.76
CA GLN A 39 -26.33 17.47 5.28
C GLN A 39 -25.56 18.49 4.45
N ASN A 40 -24.36 18.90 4.90
CA ASN A 40 -23.51 19.83 4.15
C ASN A 40 -22.95 19.20 2.86
N LEU A 41 -22.72 17.89 2.85
CA LEU A 41 -22.27 17.16 1.67
C LEU A 41 -23.41 16.75 0.71
N SER A 42 -24.68 16.98 1.10
CA SER A 42 -25.87 16.52 0.37
C SER A 42 -25.89 15.01 0.09
N ILE A 43 -25.50 14.20 1.09
CA ILE A 43 -25.43 12.73 0.98
C ILE A 43 -26.57 12.08 1.77
N ASP A 44 -27.17 11.03 1.20
CA ASP A 44 -28.11 10.16 1.94
C ASP A 44 -27.36 9.22 2.89
N ALA A 45 -27.91 9.02 4.10
CA ALA A 45 -27.44 8.04 5.07
C ALA A 45 -27.23 6.64 4.48
N ALA A 46 -28.09 6.25 3.54
CA ALA A 46 -28.08 4.92 2.96
C ALA A 46 -26.91 4.70 2.00
N ASP A 47 -26.41 5.77 1.37
CA ASP A 47 -25.38 5.67 0.33
C ASP A 47 -23.96 5.59 0.92
N ASP A 48 -23.68 6.41 1.93
CA ASP A 48 -22.40 6.39 2.63
C ASP A 48 -22.57 6.76 4.12
N PRO A 49 -22.97 5.79 4.98
CA PRO A 49 -23.31 6.06 6.38
C PRO A 49 -22.11 6.54 7.21
N LEU A 50 -20.89 6.21 6.78
CA LEU A 50 -19.65 6.49 7.51
C LEU A 50 -18.75 7.52 6.82
N ILE A 51 -19.19 8.06 5.67
CA ILE A 51 -18.52 9.11 4.91
C ILE A 51 -17.11 8.64 4.53
N ASP A 52 -17.03 7.43 3.99
CA ASP A 52 -15.76 6.77 3.63
C ASP A 52 -15.27 7.20 2.23
N ASN A 53 -16.11 7.86 1.43
CA ASN A 53 -15.73 8.40 0.12
C ASN A 53 -14.91 9.71 0.20
N VAL A 54 -14.40 10.13 -0.97
CA VAL A 54 -13.79 11.44 -1.18
C VAL A 54 -14.82 12.36 -1.84
N TYR A 55 -15.02 13.55 -1.27
CA TYR A 55 -15.99 14.54 -1.74
C TYR A 55 -15.29 15.79 -2.23
N THR A 56 -15.73 16.31 -3.37
CA THR A 56 -15.24 17.56 -3.94
C THR A 56 -16.25 18.66 -3.65
N LEU A 57 -15.80 19.73 -3.02
CA LEU A 57 -16.60 20.88 -2.59
C LEU A 57 -16.21 22.10 -3.39
N ALA A 58 -17.22 22.80 -3.94
CA ALA A 58 -17.01 24.14 -4.46
C ALA A 58 -16.70 25.09 -3.29
N PRO A 59 -16.05 26.24 -3.54
CA PRO A 59 -15.74 27.22 -2.49
C PRO A 59 -16.91 27.60 -1.57
N PRO A 60 -18.14 27.87 -2.05
CA PRO A 60 -19.26 28.20 -1.15
C PRO A 60 -19.66 27.02 -0.25
N ASP A 61 -19.60 25.78 -0.76
CA ASP A 61 -19.97 24.59 0.01
C ASP A 61 -18.91 24.29 1.08
N ALA A 62 -17.62 24.48 0.74
CA ALA A 62 -16.53 24.35 1.69
C ALA A 62 -16.64 25.38 2.83
N ALA A 63 -16.95 26.64 2.51
CA ALA A 63 -17.16 27.68 3.51
C ALA A 63 -18.38 27.40 4.41
N ALA A 64 -19.49 26.93 3.82
CA ALA A 64 -20.68 26.53 4.57
C ALA A 64 -20.38 25.38 5.54
N LEU A 65 -19.65 24.35 5.07
CA LEU A 65 -19.21 23.24 5.90
C LEU A 65 -18.32 23.70 7.05
N CYS A 66 -17.33 24.56 6.77
CA CYS A 66 -16.42 25.07 7.81
C CYS A 66 -17.18 25.87 8.87
N ALA A 67 -18.15 26.69 8.47
CA ALA A 67 -19.00 27.43 9.40
C ALA A 67 -19.89 26.49 10.25
N ALA A 68 -20.52 25.49 9.62
CA ALA A 68 -21.40 24.53 10.31
C ALA A 68 -20.64 23.67 11.33
N MET A 69 -19.40 23.28 11.00
CA MET A 69 -18.57 22.40 11.82
C MET A 69 -17.56 23.17 12.71
N GLN A 70 -17.59 24.50 12.68
CA GLN A 70 -16.67 25.39 13.41
C GLN A 70 -15.18 25.09 13.12
N ILE A 71 -14.87 24.84 11.85
CA ILE A 71 -13.51 24.55 11.39
C ILE A 71 -12.85 25.86 10.97
N ASP A 72 -11.68 26.16 11.55
CA ASP A 72 -10.83 27.27 11.12
C ASP A 72 -10.02 26.85 9.88
N PHE A 73 -10.56 27.17 8.70
CA PHE A 73 -9.97 26.83 7.41
C PHE A 73 -10.44 27.79 6.31
N ASP A 74 -9.52 28.61 5.82
CA ASP A 74 -9.77 29.49 4.67
C ASP A 74 -9.10 28.90 3.42
N SER A 75 -9.90 28.32 2.54
CA SER A 75 -9.44 27.81 1.24
C SER A 75 -9.42 28.87 0.14
N GLY A 76 -9.87 30.10 0.41
CA GLY A 76 -10.09 31.12 -0.61
C GLY A 76 -10.96 30.59 -1.76
N PRO A 77 -10.59 30.82 -3.03
CA PRO A 77 -11.35 30.35 -4.19
C PRO A 77 -11.03 28.90 -4.60
N ALA A 78 -10.21 28.18 -3.83
CA ALA A 78 -9.79 26.84 -4.20
C ALA A 78 -10.94 25.83 -4.08
N ILE A 79 -10.94 24.84 -4.97
CA ILE A 79 -11.75 23.63 -4.79
C ILE A 79 -11.20 22.87 -3.59
N VAL A 80 -12.08 22.35 -2.74
CA VAL A 80 -11.69 21.61 -1.54
C VAL A 80 -12.09 20.15 -1.70
N THR A 81 -11.23 19.22 -1.28
CA THR A 81 -11.62 17.82 -1.10
C THR A 81 -11.77 17.48 0.39
N LEU A 82 -12.84 16.78 0.73
CA LEU A 82 -13.05 16.17 2.04
C LEU A 82 -12.88 14.66 1.93
N HIS A 83 -12.14 14.08 2.86
CA HIS A 83 -12.09 12.64 3.02
C HIS A 83 -11.91 12.29 4.49
N LYS A 84 -12.34 11.09 4.85
CA LYS A 84 -12.09 10.54 6.18
C LYS A 84 -10.62 10.29 6.38
N ASP A 85 -10.10 10.78 7.50
CA ASP A 85 -8.78 10.39 7.99
C ASP A 85 -8.93 9.01 8.59
N ASN A 86 -8.69 8.00 7.75
CA ASN A 86 -8.69 6.61 8.17
C ASN A 86 -7.51 6.27 9.09
N GLY A 87 -6.72 7.27 9.50
CA GLY A 87 -5.90 7.18 10.68
C GLY A 87 -5.01 5.96 10.65
N SER A 88 -4.37 5.68 9.50
CA SER A 88 -3.19 4.83 9.51
C SER A 88 -2.20 5.56 10.42
N ARG A 89 -2.24 5.24 11.72
CA ARG A 89 -1.19 5.55 12.66
C ARG A 89 0.06 4.89 12.07
N GLY A 90 0.82 5.62 11.28
CA GLY A 90 1.89 5.06 10.44
C GLY A 90 1.73 5.25 8.93
N GLY A 91 1.05 6.30 8.45
CA GLY A 91 1.32 6.78 7.09
C GLY A 91 2.82 7.04 6.90
N PRO A 92 3.34 6.98 5.66
CA PRO A 92 4.77 7.15 5.40
C PRO A 92 5.30 8.41 6.06
N PRO A 93 6.47 8.36 6.73
CA PRO A 93 7.11 9.55 7.32
C PRO A 93 7.70 10.48 6.25
N TYR A 94 7.26 10.33 5.00
CA TYR A 94 7.63 11.12 3.84
C TYR A 94 6.43 11.26 2.91
N LEU A 95 6.52 12.21 2.00
CA LEU A 95 5.48 12.43 1.01
C LEU A 95 5.46 11.27 -0.01
N VAL A 96 4.52 10.34 0.15
CA VAL A 96 4.19 9.38 -0.91
C VAL A 96 3.50 10.14 -2.03
N HIS A 97 3.84 9.73 -3.25
CA HIS A 97 3.55 10.52 -4.44
C HIS A 97 2.07 10.65 -4.79
N THR A 98 1.18 9.86 -4.18
CA THR A 98 -0.26 9.83 -4.50
C THR A 98 -0.91 11.21 -4.35
N GLY A 99 -1.35 11.78 -5.47
CA GLY A 99 -1.96 13.13 -5.51
C GLY A 99 -0.95 14.27 -5.53
N TRP A 100 0.34 13.96 -5.54
CA TRP A 100 1.47 14.90 -5.54
C TRP A 100 2.42 14.66 -6.72
N GLU A 101 2.07 13.77 -7.65
CA GLU A 101 2.96 13.36 -8.74
C GLU A 101 3.40 14.54 -9.59
N LEU A 102 2.46 15.40 -10.00
CA LEU A 102 2.73 16.55 -10.85
C LEU A 102 3.67 17.57 -10.19
N PRO A 103 3.36 18.14 -9.00
CA PRO A 103 4.27 19.09 -8.36
C PRO A 103 5.63 18.48 -8.06
N LEU A 104 5.70 17.20 -7.67
CA LEU A 104 6.97 16.56 -7.36
C LEU A 104 7.84 16.34 -8.59
N LEU A 105 7.23 16.03 -9.75
CA LEU A 105 7.95 15.95 -11.02
C LEU A 105 8.50 17.34 -11.42
N LEU A 106 7.68 18.38 -11.32
CA LEU A 106 8.08 19.75 -11.69
C LEU A 106 9.17 20.32 -10.77
N GLN A 107 9.14 19.96 -9.49
CA GLN A 107 10.19 20.31 -8.52
C GLN A 107 11.45 19.41 -8.67
N GLY A 108 11.41 18.40 -9.54
CA GLY A 108 12.49 17.44 -9.71
C GLY A 108 12.74 16.53 -8.50
N ARG A 109 11.82 16.48 -7.53
CA ARG A 109 11.87 15.60 -6.35
C ARG A 109 11.42 14.18 -6.67
N LYS A 110 10.48 14.03 -7.61
CA LYS A 110 10.11 12.76 -8.23
C LYS A 110 10.68 12.73 -9.65
N LYS A 111 11.15 11.57 -10.10
CA LYS A 111 11.81 11.41 -11.41
C LYS A 111 11.01 10.62 -12.44
N PHE A 112 9.94 9.97 -12.00
CA PHE A 112 9.14 9.08 -12.83
C PHE A 112 7.76 8.88 -12.19
N ALA A 113 6.69 9.06 -12.93
CA ALA A 113 5.33 8.78 -12.46
C ALA A 113 4.55 7.93 -13.48
N VAL A 114 3.79 6.97 -12.97
CA VAL A 114 2.81 6.19 -13.74
C VAL A 114 1.42 6.61 -13.28
N MET A 115 0.56 6.95 -14.24
CA MET A 115 -0.79 7.44 -14.00
C MET A 115 -1.79 6.65 -14.85
N HIS A 116 -2.96 6.40 -14.29
CA HIS A 116 -4.08 5.78 -15.01
C HIS A 116 -5.23 6.77 -15.14
N PHE A 117 -5.53 7.19 -16.36
CA PHE A 117 -6.64 8.09 -16.64
C PHE A 117 -7.81 7.34 -17.24
N THR A 118 -9.00 7.62 -16.72
CA THR A 118 -10.27 7.11 -17.24
C THR A 118 -11.07 8.27 -17.84
N THR A 119 -12.26 7.99 -18.34
CA THR A 119 -13.19 9.01 -18.84
C THR A 119 -13.86 9.84 -17.74
N ARG A 120 -13.54 9.60 -16.46
CA ARG A 120 -14.04 10.41 -15.34
C ARG A 120 -13.53 11.85 -15.44
N ALA A 121 -14.38 12.80 -15.09
CA ALA A 121 -14.09 14.23 -15.25
C ALA A 121 -12.86 14.71 -14.48
N ASP A 122 -12.63 14.20 -13.27
CA ASP A 122 -11.45 14.45 -12.44
C ASP A 122 -10.16 13.94 -13.11
N HIS A 123 -10.19 12.73 -13.68
CA HIS A 123 -9.05 12.19 -14.43
C HIS A 123 -8.77 13.01 -15.70
N VAL A 124 -9.81 13.43 -16.42
CA VAL A 124 -9.67 14.29 -17.61
C VAL A 124 -9.05 15.64 -17.24
N ALA A 125 -9.50 16.27 -16.15
CA ALA A 125 -8.96 17.53 -15.68
C ALA A 125 -7.49 17.39 -15.25
N LEU A 126 -7.15 16.35 -14.48
CA LEU A 126 -5.78 16.08 -14.05
C LEU A 126 -4.85 15.80 -15.23
N LYS A 127 -5.27 14.97 -16.19
CA LYS A 127 -4.47 14.69 -17.39
C LYS A 127 -4.16 15.95 -18.17
N ARG A 128 -5.12 16.87 -18.35
CA ARG A 128 -4.89 18.15 -19.03
C ARG A 128 -3.81 18.99 -18.35
N ARG A 129 -3.67 18.91 -17.02
CA ARG A 129 -2.58 19.60 -16.31
C ARG A 129 -1.23 18.98 -16.65
N PHE A 130 -1.10 17.66 -16.63
CA PHE A 130 0.12 17.01 -17.11
C PHE A 130 0.43 17.35 -18.58
N ASP A 131 -0.55 17.25 -19.47
CA ASP A 131 -0.39 17.53 -20.91
C ASP A 131 0.06 18.98 -21.16
N HIS A 132 -0.39 19.93 -20.35
CA HIS A 132 0.08 21.31 -20.40
C HIS A 132 1.60 21.42 -20.16
N PHE A 133 2.11 20.76 -19.13
CA PHE A 133 3.55 20.76 -18.82
C PHE A 133 4.38 19.96 -19.83
N VAL A 134 3.80 18.92 -20.45
CA VAL A 134 4.41 18.23 -21.60
C VAL A 134 4.52 19.15 -22.81
N ALA A 135 3.45 19.88 -23.14
CA ALA A 135 3.44 20.83 -24.28
C ALA A 135 4.44 21.99 -24.09
N MET A 136 4.71 22.39 -22.85
CA MET A 136 5.76 23.37 -22.52
C MET A 136 7.18 22.79 -22.52
N GLY A 137 7.35 21.49 -22.77
CA GLY A 137 8.65 20.82 -22.73
C GLY A 137 9.23 20.67 -21.32
N GLN A 138 8.43 20.86 -20.28
CA GLN A 138 8.86 20.67 -18.88
C GLN A 138 8.73 19.22 -18.42
N LEU A 139 7.93 18.41 -19.10
CA LEU A 139 7.80 16.98 -18.90
C LEU A 139 7.86 16.24 -20.23
N HIS A 140 8.27 14.98 -20.19
CA HIS A 140 8.14 14.02 -21.26
C HIS A 140 7.08 12.98 -20.88
N ALA A 141 6.29 12.52 -21.86
CA ALA A 141 5.24 11.54 -21.65
C ALA A 141 5.24 10.44 -22.72
N GLU A 142 4.97 9.21 -22.29
CA GLU A 142 4.54 8.11 -23.16
C GLU A 142 3.17 7.61 -22.71
N GLU A 143 2.29 7.32 -23.67
CA GLU A 143 0.93 6.88 -23.40
C GLU A 143 0.60 5.58 -24.13
N HIS A 144 -0.11 4.69 -23.43
CA HIS A 144 -0.70 3.50 -24.00
C HIS A 144 -2.18 3.42 -23.62
N VAL A 145 -3.03 3.12 -24.61
CA VAL A 145 -4.46 2.96 -24.40
C VAL A 145 -4.79 1.48 -24.27
N SER A 146 -5.48 1.13 -23.17
CA SER A 146 -6.09 -0.18 -23.00
C SER A 146 -7.61 -0.09 -23.13
N GLY A 147 -8.22 -1.16 -23.66
CA GLY A 147 -9.68 -1.24 -23.82
C GLY A 147 -10.23 -0.29 -24.88
N GLU A 148 -9.45 0.00 -25.93
CA GLU A 148 -9.87 0.85 -27.04
C GLU A 148 -11.16 0.31 -27.70
N GLY A 149 -12.12 1.20 -27.98
CA GLY A 149 -13.43 0.83 -28.52
C GLY A 149 -14.42 0.26 -27.48
N THR A 150 -14.05 0.23 -26.20
CA THR A 150 -14.95 -0.18 -25.10
C THR A 150 -15.41 1.01 -24.26
N ARG A 151 -16.48 0.82 -23.47
CA ARG A 151 -16.99 1.83 -22.53
C ARG A 151 -16.00 2.19 -21.41
N HIS A 152 -14.98 1.38 -21.18
CA HIS A 152 -14.03 1.51 -20.07
C HIS A 152 -12.58 1.71 -20.57
N GLN A 153 -12.40 2.61 -21.52
CA GLN A 153 -11.07 3.00 -21.99
C GLN A 153 -10.23 3.57 -20.84
N THR A 154 -9.02 3.05 -20.68
CA THR A 154 -8.05 3.54 -19.69
C THR A 154 -6.75 3.91 -20.40
N ILE A 155 -6.31 5.14 -20.20
CA ILE A 155 -5.02 5.65 -20.64
C ILE A 155 -4.00 5.37 -19.55
N HIS A 156 -2.96 4.63 -19.90
CA HIS A 156 -1.78 4.41 -19.07
C HIS A 156 -0.74 5.40 -19.53
N ALA A 157 -0.47 6.42 -18.71
CA ALA A 157 0.46 7.49 -19.03
C ALA A 157 1.67 7.43 -18.09
N VAL A 158 2.86 7.57 -18.67
CA VAL A 158 4.12 7.59 -17.94
C VAL A 158 4.78 8.94 -18.16
N TYR A 159 5.15 9.61 -17.07
CA TYR A 159 5.73 10.96 -17.09
C TYR A 159 7.13 10.98 -16.48
N THR A 160 8.04 11.74 -17.09
CA THR A 160 9.41 11.97 -16.62
C THR A 160 9.82 13.42 -16.84
N PRO A 161 10.80 13.95 -16.08
CA PRO A 161 11.51 15.16 -16.48
C PRO A 161 12.24 14.98 -17.82
N PRO A 162 12.46 16.05 -18.60
CA PRO A 162 13.29 16.00 -19.80
C PRO A 162 14.69 15.44 -19.50
N GLY A 163 15.14 14.49 -20.31
CA GLY A 163 16.42 13.79 -20.11
C GLY A 163 16.33 12.52 -19.25
N ASP A 164 15.23 12.30 -18.54
CA ASP A 164 14.99 11.09 -17.71
C ASP A 164 14.11 10.03 -18.40
N ALA A 165 13.83 10.19 -19.70
CA ALA A 165 13.00 9.26 -20.48
C ALA A 165 13.49 7.80 -20.47
N TRP A 166 14.79 7.57 -20.21
CA TRP A 166 15.36 6.23 -20.03
C TRP A 166 14.68 5.43 -18.90
N ARG A 167 14.06 6.11 -17.92
CA ARG A 167 13.31 5.47 -16.83
C ARG A 167 12.08 4.72 -17.33
N ILE A 168 11.48 5.17 -18.44
CA ILE A 168 10.32 4.50 -19.07
C ILE A 168 10.75 3.15 -19.65
N GLU A 169 11.89 3.08 -20.32
CA GLU A 169 12.43 1.82 -20.83
C GLU A 169 12.88 0.88 -19.71
N ALA A 170 13.43 1.42 -18.62
CA ALA A 170 13.76 0.65 -17.42
C ALA A 170 12.52 0.05 -16.76
N ASP A 171 11.42 0.81 -16.65
CA ASP A 171 10.14 0.34 -16.12
C ASP A 171 9.58 -0.83 -16.95
N LYS A 172 9.53 -0.67 -18.28
CA LYS A 172 9.13 -1.74 -19.20
C LYS A 172 10.00 -3.00 -19.02
N LEU A 173 11.31 -2.84 -18.83
CA LEU A 173 12.22 -3.96 -18.58
C LEU A 173 11.92 -4.65 -17.24
N ILE A 174 11.71 -3.89 -16.16
CA ILE A 174 11.36 -4.41 -14.84
C ILE A 174 10.08 -5.25 -14.92
N HIS A 175 9.01 -4.72 -15.54
CA HIS A 175 7.76 -5.45 -15.68
C HIS A 175 7.90 -6.74 -16.51
N ARG A 176 8.69 -6.73 -17.60
CA ARG A 176 8.99 -7.94 -18.36
C ARG A 176 9.76 -8.97 -17.52
N CYS A 177 10.82 -8.56 -16.83
CA CYS A 177 11.61 -9.42 -15.97
C CYS A 177 10.77 -10.01 -14.84
N ALA A 178 9.88 -9.23 -14.24
CA ALA A 178 8.92 -9.69 -13.25
C ALA A 178 8.04 -10.81 -13.84
N GLY A 179 7.45 -10.61 -15.01
CA GLY A 179 6.67 -11.65 -15.69
C GLY A 179 7.43 -12.96 -15.92
N LEU A 180 8.70 -12.87 -16.35
CA LEU A 180 9.56 -14.04 -16.58
C LEU A 180 10.03 -14.73 -15.29
N SER A 181 10.08 -14.00 -14.17
CA SER A 181 10.60 -14.48 -12.89
C SER A 181 9.51 -14.96 -11.92
N GLY A 182 8.31 -15.25 -12.42
CA GLY A 182 7.19 -15.70 -11.59
C GLY A 182 6.32 -14.58 -10.99
N GLY A 183 6.55 -13.34 -11.38
CA GLY A 183 5.73 -12.16 -11.08
C GLY A 183 6.46 -11.10 -10.24
N TRP A 184 5.69 -10.12 -9.76
CA TRP A 184 6.18 -9.03 -8.92
C TRP A 184 6.71 -9.53 -7.57
N ASN A 185 7.72 -8.88 -7.02
CA ASN A 185 8.38 -9.24 -5.76
C ASN A 185 9.08 -8.02 -5.13
N GLU A 186 9.67 -8.18 -3.94
CA GLU A 186 10.34 -7.09 -3.20
C GLU A 186 11.44 -6.37 -4.00
N HIS A 187 12.18 -7.10 -4.83
CA HIS A 187 13.25 -6.53 -5.63
C HIS A 187 12.69 -5.62 -6.72
N TYR A 188 11.62 -6.03 -7.39
CA TYR A 188 10.98 -5.22 -8.42
C TYR A 188 10.28 -3.99 -7.85
N GLU A 189 9.66 -4.10 -6.68
CA GLU A 189 9.11 -2.95 -5.95
C GLU A 189 10.21 -1.94 -5.59
N ARG A 190 11.36 -2.40 -5.07
CA ARG A 190 12.50 -1.52 -4.79
C ARG A 190 13.02 -0.84 -6.06
N LEU A 191 13.19 -1.60 -7.14
CA LEU A 191 13.65 -1.05 -8.42
C LEU A 191 12.68 0.02 -8.95
N LEU A 192 11.37 -0.21 -8.84
CA LEU A 192 10.37 0.78 -9.20
C LEU A 192 10.46 2.03 -8.31
N GLY A 193 10.64 1.85 -6.99
CA GLY A 193 10.85 2.97 -6.07
C GLY A 193 12.09 3.80 -6.41
N MET A 194 13.20 3.15 -6.76
CA MET A 194 14.42 3.81 -7.25
C MET A 194 14.17 4.55 -8.58
N LEU A 195 13.36 3.99 -9.49
CA LEU A 195 12.96 4.68 -10.71
C LEU A 195 12.14 5.94 -10.42
N MET A 196 11.27 5.90 -9.41
CA MET A 196 10.51 7.06 -8.96
C MET A 196 11.39 8.13 -8.28
N GLY A 197 12.57 7.76 -7.81
CA GLY A 197 13.53 8.65 -7.14
C GLY A 197 13.46 8.59 -5.62
N TYR A 198 12.90 7.52 -5.05
CA TYR A 198 12.90 7.30 -3.60
C TYR A 198 14.28 6.87 -3.10
N GLU A 199 14.67 7.42 -1.94
CA GLU A 199 15.87 7.04 -1.20
C GLU A 199 15.74 5.64 -0.60
N ASP A 200 16.87 5.01 -0.28
CA ASP A 200 16.92 3.63 0.22
C ASP A 200 16.04 3.44 1.47
N TRP A 201 16.12 4.35 2.44
CA TRP A 201 15.32 4.26 3.66
C TRP A 201 13.82 4.41 3.41
N GLN A 202 13.41 5.15 2.37
CA GLN A 202 12.00 5.29 1.98
C GLN A 202 11.50 3.99 1.37
N ASN A 203 12.31 3.37 0.50
CA ASN A 203 12.01 2.05 -0.04
C ASN A 203 11.97 0.99 1.07
N ASP A 204 12.91 1.01 2.02
CA ASP A 204 12.94 0.10 3.17
C ASP A 204 11.66 0.21 3.99
N TRP A 205 11.27 1.44 4.34
CA TRP A 205 10.04 1.70 5.08
C TRP A 205 8.81 1.19 4.33
N TRP A 206 8.70 1.49 3.03
CA TRP A 206 7.56 1.07 2.20
C TRP A 206 7.43 -0.46 2.14
N LEU A 207 8.54 -1.15 1.94
CA LEU A 207 8.59 -2.61 1.88
C LEU A 207 8.28 -3.27 3.23
N GLU A 208 8.64 -2.62 4.33
CA GLU A 208 8.25 -3.06 5.67
C GLU A 208 6.75 -2.91 5.92
N GLU A 209 6.14 -1.81 5.51
CA GLU A 209 4.70 -1.61 5.64
C GLU A 209 3.90 -2.60 4.77
N LEU A 210 4.36 -2.82 3.55
CA LEU A 210 3.76 -3.83 2.67
C LEU A 210 3.86 -5.25 3.26
N ALA A 211 4.94 -5.54 4.01
CA ALA A 211 5.12 -6.81 4.73
C ALA A 211 4.03 -7.06 5.77
N LYS A 212 3.65 -6.01 6.48
CA LYS A 212 2.77 -6.05 7.65
C LYS A 212 1.31 -6.20 7.25
N HIS A 213 0.92 -5.65 6.09
CA HIS A 213 -0.48 -5.36 5.82
C HIS A 213 -1.24 -6.33 4.91
N ASP A 214 -0.71 -7.51 4.56
CA ASP A 214 -1.37 -8.49 3.66
C ASP A 214 -1.95 -7.88 2.37
N LYS A 215 -1.42 -6.71 1.95
CA LYS A 215 -1.89 -6.03 0.75
C LYS A 215 -1.34 -6.79 -0.44
N GLY A 216 -2.26 -7.32 -1.25
CA GLY A 216 -2.07 -8.44 -2.19
C GLY A 216 -1.00 -8.34 -3.26
N TRP A 217 -0.20 -7.26 -3.32
CA TRP A 217 0.93 -7.13 -4.24
C TRP A 217 2.10 -8.05 -3.87
N PHE A 218 2.24 -8.42 -2.59
CA PHE A 218 3.24 -9.38 -2.11
C PHE A 218 2.68 -10.77 -1.86
N GLY A 219 1.41 -11.01 -2.18
CA GLY A 219 0.70 -12.22 -1.79
C GLY A 219 0.36 -12.25 -0.30
N ILE A 220 -0.08 -13.41 0.18
CA ILE A 220 -0.44 -13.61 1.59
C ILE A 220 0.84 -13.72 2.42
N SER A 221 0.88 -13.00 3.55
CA SER A 221 1.93 -13.05 4.54
C SER A 221 1.65 -14.18 5.53
N LEU A 222 2.50 -15.19 5.52
CA LEU A 222 2.41 -16.36 6.41
C LEU A 222 3.58 -16.38 7.39
N THR A 223 3.30 -16.86 8.60
CA THR A 223 4.29 -17.09 9.64
C THR A 223 4.33 -18.57 10.01
N ALA A 224 5.54 -19.11 10.22
CA ALA A 224 5.78 -20.48 10.63
C ALA A 224 6.79 -20.54 11.77
N ALA A 225 6.59 -21.47 12.71
CA ALA A 225 7.58 -21.82 13.70
C ALA A 225 8.67 -22.69 13.06
N VAL A 226 9.94 -22.43 13.39
CA VAL A 226 11.07 -23.23 12.92
C VAL A 226 11.96 -23.68 14.08
N THR A 227 12.57 -24.85 13.90
CA THR A 227 13.59 -25.37 14.81
C THR A 227 14.92 -24.65 14.63
N ARG A 228 15.89 -24.88 15.52
CA ARG A 228 17.27 -24.37 15.39
C ARG A 228 17.90 -24.77 14.06
N ALA A 229 17.78 -26.05 13.69
CA ALA A 229 18.30 -26.57 12.42
C ALA A 229 17.60 -25.93 11.21
N GLY A 230 16.28 -25.72 11.29
CA GLY A 230 15.54 -25.02 10.25
C GLY A 230 15.99 -23.57 10.09
N LEU A 231 16.25 -22.87 11.20
CA LEU A 231 16.75 -21.51 11.19
C LEU A 231 18.17 -21.40 10.58
N GLU A 232 19.07 -22.31 10.96
CA GLU A 232 20.42 -22.39 10.38
C GLU A 232 20.37 -22.68 8.88
N TRP A 233 19.44 -23.55 8.45
CA TRP A 233 19.22 -23.83 7.04
C TRP A 233 18.75 -22.59 6.28
N ILE A 234 17.79 -21.84 6.82
CA ILE A 234 17.30 -20.59 6.22
C ILE A 234 18.45 -19.61 6.04
N ALA A 235 19.28 -19.45 7.09
CA ALA A 235 20.46 -18.59 7.04
C ALA A 235 21.46 -19.06 5.97
N HIS A 236 21.72 -20.37 5.88
CA HIS A 236 22.59 -20.96 4.85
C HIS A 236 22.04 -20.74 3.43
N ALA A 237 20.72 -20.80 3.24
CA ALA A 237 20.05 -20.47 2.00
C ALA A 237 19.99 -18.95 1.72
N GLY A 238 20.65 -18.11 2.52
CA GLY A 238 20.65 -16.66 2.38
C GLY A 238 19.26 -16.04 2.56
N ASN A 239 18.42 -16.65 3.40
CA ASN A 239 17.02 -16.29 3.61
C ASN A 239 16.14 -16.42 2.36
N ARG A 240 16.50 -17.25 1.38
CA ARG A 240 15.75 -17.36 0.11
C ARG A 240 14.81 -18.55 0.02
N ALA A 241 14.72 -19.35 1.06
CA ALA A 241 13.89 -20.54 1.08
C ALA A 241 13.51 -20.92 2.51
N LEU A 242 12.37 -21.59 2.63
CA LEU A 242 11.92 -22.31 3.82
C LEU A 242 12.69 -23.63 3.95
N PRO A 243 12.99 -24.06 5.18
CA PRO A 243 13.77 -25.25 5.43
C PRO A 243 12.93 -26.51 5.18
N PRO A 244 13.55 -27.65 4.84
CA PRO A 244 12.89 -28.93 4.99
C PRO A 244 12.51 -29.12 6.47
N ILE A 245 11.38 -29.80 6.71
CA ILE A 245 10.90 -30.10 8.06
C ILE A 245 10.97 -31.61 8.34
N GLU A 246 11.04 -31.95 9.63
CA GLU A 246 10.84 -33.32 10.10
C GLU A 246 9.33 -33.58 10.23
N GLY A 247 8.83 -34.58 9.52
CA GLY A 247 7.41 -34.95 9.48
C GLY A 247 6.68 -34.51 8.21
N ASP A 248 5.40 -34.84 8.13
CA ASP A 248 4.60 -34.71 6.90
C ASP A 248 3.82 -33.39 6.80
N ILE A 249 3.80 -32.58 7.87
CA ILE A 249 2.92 -31.42 7.98
C ILE A 249 3.71 -30.16 8.36
N PHE A 250 3.64 -29.14 7.50
CA PHE A 250 4.15 -27.80 7.70
C PHE A 250 3.02 -26.87 8.17
N ILE A 251 3.10 -26.45 9.43
CA ILE A 251 2.10 -25.56 10.05
C ILE A 251 2.48 -24.11 9.80
N VAL A 252 1.55 -23.36 9.22
CA VAL A 252 1.69 -21.93 8.92
C VAL A 252 0.44 -21.19 9.37
N ALA A 253 0.54 -19.90 9.65
CA ALA A 253 -0.62 -19.09 9.99
C ALA A 253 -0.51 -17.71 9.34
N SER A 254 -1.65 -17.07 9.05
CA SER A 254 -1.65 -15.69 8.55
C SER A 254 -0.96 -14.76 9.54
N THR A 255 -0.01 -13.94 9.07
CA THR A 255 0.86 -13.14 9.94
C THR A 255 0.06 -12.16 10.79
N HIS A 256 -0.97 -11.52 10.24
CA HIS A 256 -1.83 -10.60 11.01
C HIS A 256 -2.59 -11.27 12.16
N MET A 257 -2.68 -12.61 12.18
CA MET A 257 -3.32 -13.38 13.26
C MET A 257 -2.34 -13.78 14.37
N LEU A 258 -1.03 -13.68 14.14
CA LEU A 258 0.01 -14.01 15.11
C LEU A 258 0.55 -12.72 15.74
N GLN A 259 0.08 -12.43 16.94
CA GLN A 259 0.58 -11.32 17.75
C GLN A 259 1.95 -11.67 18.37
N ASP A 260 2.77 -10.65 18.58
CA ASP A 260 4.11 -10.80 19.17
C ASP A 260 4.08 -11.55 20.50
N GLU A 261 3.11 -11.24 21.37
CA GLU A 261 2.94 -11.92 22.66
C GLU A 261 2.72 -13.42 22.50
N THR A 262 1.88 -13.84 21.55
CA THR A 262 1.63 -15.25 21.23
C THR A 262 2.91 -15.95 20.76
N MET A 263 3.71 -15.29 19.92
CA MET A 263 5.00 -15.83 19.48
C MET A 263 5.98 -15.96 20.64
N GLN A 264 6.06 -14.96 21.52
CA GLN A 264 6.94 -15.00 22.69
C GLN A 264 6.54 -16.09 23.68
N PHE A 265 5.23 -16.28 23.92
CA PHE A 265 4.74 -17.39 24.75
C PHE A 265 5.11 -18.75 24.15
N ALA A 266 4.90 -18.94 22.84
CA ALA A 266 5.25 -20.19 22.17
C ALA A 266 6.77 -20.45 22.18
N LEU A 267 7.60 -19.42 21.99
CA LEU A 267 9.05 -19.52 22.14
C LEU A 267 9.42 -19.94 23.57
N ARG A 268 8.79 -19.39 24.61
CA ARG A 268 9.12 -19.77 25.99
C ARG A 268 8.71 -21.21 26.30
N ASP A 269 7.50 -21.61 25.91
CA ASP A 269 6.85 -22.83 26.42
C ASP A 269 7.11 -24.06 25.54
N ASN A 270 7.51 -23.89 24.27
CA ASN A 270 7.84 -25.00 23.37
C ASN A 270 9.34 -25.05 23.08
N PRO A 271 10.10 -26.03 23.62
CA PRO A 271 11.55 -26.12 23.42
C PRO A 271 11.96 -26.45 21.98
N HIS A 272 11.04 -26.93 21.13
CA HIS A 272 11.32 -27.24 19.73
C HIS A 272 11.22 -26.02 18.80
N ILE A 273 10.65 -24.92 19.28
CA ILE A 273 10.58 -23.67 18.51
C ILE A 273 11.79 -22.81 18.88
N ASP A 274 12.56 -22.43 17.88
CA ASP A 274 13.72 -21.56 18.04
C ASP A 274 13.48 -20.17 17.44
N ALA A 275 12.67 -20.09 16.39
CA ALA A 275 12.24 -18.84 15.80
C ALA A 275 10.85 -18.96 15.17
N PHE A 276 10.23 -17.80 14.97
CA PHE A 276 9.14 -17.62 14.02
C PHE A 276 9.69 -16.89 12.80
N VAL A 277 9.33 -17.41 11.63
CA VAL A 277 9.72 -16.83 10.35
C VAL A 277 8.51 -16.44 9.54
N GLN A 278 8.60 -15.30 8.88
CA GLN A 278 7.61 -14.77 7.95
C GLN A 278 8.06 -14.99 6.52
N PHE A 279 7.12 -15.35 5.66
CA PHE A 279 7.31 -15.45 4.23
C PHE A 279 6.04 -15.05 3.50
N ASN A 280 6.17 -14.64 2.23
CA ASN A 280 5.02 -14.23 1.43
C ASN A 280 4.94 -15.03 0.13
N ILE A 281 3.72 -15.41 -0.23
CA ILE A 281 3.45 -16.18 -1.44
C ILE A 281 2.11 -15.77 -2.04
N ASP A 282 2.02 -15.83 -3.37
CA ASP A 282 0.76 -15.62 -4.07
C ASP A 282 -0.27 -16.71 -3.68
N GLY A 283 -1.49 -16.28 -3.33
CA GLY A 283 -2.55 -17.18 -2.85
C GLY A 283 -2.88 -18.30 -3.82
N ARG A 284 -2.67 -18.11 -5.13
CA ARG A 284 -2.87 -19.17 -6.13
C ARG A 284 -1.99 -20.41 -5.89
N HIS A 285 -0.85 -20.25 -5.23
CA HIS A 285 0.06 -21.34 -4.88
C HIS A 285 -0.26 -21.96 -3.51
N LEU A 286 -1.16 -21.34 -2.73
CA LEU A 286 -1.66 -21.89 -1.46
C LEU A 286 -3.00 -22.61 -1.61
N ILE A 287 -3.87 -22.15 -2.52
CA ILE A 287 -5.19 -22.73 -2.78
C ILE A 287 -5.17 -24.27 -2.97
N PRO A 288 -4.17 -24.88 -3.65
CA PRO A 288 -4.11 -26.33 -3.77
C PRO A 288 -3.87 -27.07 -2.45
N HIS A 289 -3.33 -26.38 -1.45
CA HIS A 289 -2.80 -26.96 -0.21
C HIS A 289 -3.59 -26.55 1.03
N ALA A 290 -4.43 -25.52 0.97
CA ALA A 290 -5.20 -25.01 2.11
C ALA A 290 -6.54 -24.35 1.71
N ASP A 291 -7.58 -24.53 2.53
CA ASP A 291 -8.83 -23.78 2.41
C ASP A 291 -8.70 -22.39 3.03
N MET A 292 -8.36 -21.43 2.18
CA MET A 292 -8.17 -20.03 2.60
C MET A 292 -9.44 -19.33 3.11
N ARG A 293 -10.63 -19.95 2.96
CA ARG A 293 -11.89 -19.40 3.51
C ARG A 293 -11.98 -19.58 5.01
N VAL A 294 -11.27 -20.57 5.55
CA VAL A 294 -11.15 -20.81 6.99
C VAL A 294 -9.91 -20.06 7.43
N GLY A 295 -10.08 -18.79 7.81
CA GLY A 295 -8.96 -17.98 8.31
C GLY A 295 -8.26 -18.65 9.49
N GLY A 296 -6.95 -18.44 9.63
CA GLY A 296 -6.18 -18.90 10.80
C GLY A 296 -4.93 -19.68 10.45
N THR A 297 -4.80 -20.87 11.05
CA THR A 297 -3.65 -21.77 10.89
C THR A 297 -3.94 -22.82 9.81
N TYR A 298 -3.00 -23.01 8.91
CA TYR A 298 -3.06 -23.96 7.80
C TYR A 298 -2.04 -25.09 8.01
N ALA A 299 -2.50 -26.32 7.83
CA ALA A 299 -1.66 -27.51 7.79
C ALA A 299 -1.36 -27.84 6.33
N LEU A 300 -0.15 -27.52 5.88
CA LEU A 300 0.31 -27.81 4.52
C LEU A 300 1.09 -29.13 4.51
N PRO A 301 1.06 -29.93 3.44
CA PRO A 301 1.95 -31.08 3.35
C PRO A 301 3.40 -30.61 3.22
N ALA A 302 4.34 -31.29 3.89
CA ALA A 302 5.77 -30.98 3.83
C ALA A 302 6.31 -31.01 2.38
N SER A 303 5.72 -31.85 1.53
CA SER A 303 6.03 -31.95 0.10
C SER A 303 5.68 -30.69 -0.71
N ALA A 304 4.90 -29.75 -0.16
CA ALA A 304 4.63 -28.47 -0.81
C ALA A 304 5.80 -27.48 -0.68
N ILE A 305 6.70 -27.64 0.30
CA ILE A 305 7.78 -26.68 0.59
C ILE A 305 8.64 -26.34 -0.66
N PRO A 306 9.07 -27.30 -1.50
CA PRO A 306 9.80 -26.99 -2.73
C PRO A 306 9.02 -26.14 -3.74
N GLU A 307 7.69 -26.31 -3.82
CA GLU A 307 6.83 -25.46 -4.64
C GLU A 307 6.72 -24.06 -4.05
N LEU A 308 6.46 -23.96 -2.75
CA LEU A 308 6.40 -22.68 -2.04
C LEU A 308 7.70 -21.87 -2.22
N ASN A 309 8.85 -22.53 -2.09
CA ASN A 309 10.18 -21.93 -2.27
C ASN A 309 10.40 -21.33 -3.65
N ARG A 310 9.83 -21.92 -4.72
CA ARG A 310 9.93 -21.39 -6.09
C ARG A 310 9.09 -20.13 -6.31
N HIS A 311 8.13 -19.86 -5.42
CA HIS A 311 7.15 -18.81 -5.56
C HIS A 311 7.18 -17.78 -4.42
N LEU A 312 8.21 -17.82 -3.57
CA LEU A 312 8.42 -16.80 -2.55
C LEU A 312 8.53 -15.41 -3.19
N ARG A 313 7.75 -14.46 -2.66
CA ARG A 313 7.68 -13.07 -3.13
C ARG A 313 8.72 -12.18 -2.46
N ARG A 314 9.43 -12.70 -1.45
CA ARG A 314 10.46 -12.00 -0.70
C ARG A 314 11.36 -12.99 0.06
N PRO A 315 12.53 -12.53 0.57
CA PRO A 315 13.31 -13.31 1.52
C PRO A 315 12.50 -13.67 2.77
N VAL A 316 12.73 -14.88 3.31
CA VAL A 316 12.21 -15.34 4.59
C VAL A 316 12.78 -14.47 5.70
N ARG A 317 11.90 -13.85 6.50
CA ARG A 317 12.29 -12.96 7.60
C ARG A 317 12.16 -13.67 8.93
N ILE A 318 13.10 -13.43 9.84
CA ILE A 318 12.96 -13.83 11.23
C ILE A 318 12.16 -12.73 11.94
N VAL A 319 10.99 -13.06 12.47
CA VAL A 319 10.09 -12.09 13.14
C VAL A 319 10.11 -12.21 14.66
N ALA A 320 10.45 -13.38 15.18
CA ALA A 320 10.77 -13.58 16.58
C ALA A 320 11.81 -14.70 16.70
N GLN A 321 12.74 -14.59 17.64
CA GLN A 321 13.77 -15.61 17.87
C GLN A 321 13.96 -15.80 19.36
N ARG A 322 14.16 -17.05 19.78
CA ARG A 322 14.58 -17.38 21.14
C ARG A 322 15.91 -16.68 21.39
N SER A 323 15.93 -15.76 22.35
CA SER A 323 17.17 -15.15 22.82
C SER A 323 18.09 -16.27 23.27
N SER A 324 19.28 -16.36 22.68
CA SER A 324 20.34 -17.16 23.27
C SER A 324 20.74 -16.44 24.54
N SER A 325 20.18 -16.85 25.68
CA SER A 325 20.75 -16.53 26.98
C SER A 325 22.15 -17.12 26.99
N ALA A 326 23.14 -16.30 26.63
CA ALA A 326 24.51 -16.53 27.05
C ALA A 326 24.46 -16.50 28.57
N PHE A 327 24.77 -17.63 29.18
CA PHE A 327 25.07 -17.70 30.59
C PHE A 327 26.22 -16.72 30.86
N GLU A 328 25.96 -15.66 31.64
CA GLU A 328 26.94 -15.16 32.61
C GLU A 328 26.85 -16.01 33.88
#